data_AF-A0A1M7MBX1-F1
#
_entry.id   AF-A0A1M7MBX1-F1
#
_cell.length_a   1.000
_cell.length_b   1.000
_cell.length_c   1.000
_cell.angle_alpha   90.00
_cell.angle_beta   90.00
_cell.angle_gamma   90.00
#
_symmetry.space_group_name_H-M   'P 1'
#
loop_
_entity.id
_entity.type
_entity.pdbx_description
1 polymer ?
#
loop_
_entity_poly.entity_id
_entity_poly.type
_entity_poly.pdbx_seq_one_letter_code
_entity_poly.pdbx_strand_id
1 'polypeptide(L)'
;MDNELNSNLDKEVNGGDNVDALILKSPQSQRPSRPPRPPQPPRPPQPPRPPQPPRPRPPRPPQPPRPPQPPRPPHPPRPPMEGMWISNAVIEEITNERDGVLATVVYRERPRSAEKTVRLVVTRDTRIFDVNRRRLNPRDLEVGMVIDAFISTAMTRSIPPQARAFEIFVIERRVSRQETVGRIIQVNTRDNFILTLSGSNNIIRFNVGPETVILDLFGRRIRLSDLFSGLRVRVEHATFMTASIPPQTFAFVIQVIR
;
A
#
# COMPACT_ATOMS: atom_id res chain seq x y z
N MET A 1 -31.07 35.87 17.85
CA MET A 1 -31.23 36.25 19.26
C MET A 1 -32.38 35.40 19.77
N ASP A 2 -32.16 34.09 19.83
CA ASP A 2 -31.69 33.34 21.02
C ASP A 2 -32.90 33.18 21.97
N ASN A 3 -33.23 32.07 22.60
CA ASN A 3 -32.64 30.75 22.75
C ASN A 3 -33.76 29.86 23.37
N GLU A 4 -33.63 28.54 23.18
CA GLU A 4 -34.00 27.43 24.10
C GLU A 4 -35.27 27.53 24.99
N LEU A 5 -36.29 26.68 24.79
CA LEU A 5 -36.42 25.30 25.32
C LEU A 5 -36.22 25.19 26.85
N ASN A 6 -37.28 24.96 27.64
CA ASN A 6 -37.68 23.58 28.00
C ASN A 6 -38.91 23.48 28.93
N SER A 7 -39.74 22.49 28.60
CA SER A 7 -40.50 21.53 29.43
C SER A 7 -40.96 21.88 30.87
N ASN A 8 -42.27 21.68 31.07
CA ASN A 8 -42.95 20.93 32.14
C ASN A 8 -44.10 21.73 32.74
N LEU A 9 -45.32 21.19 32.69
CA LEU A 9 -46.24 21.02 33.82
C LEU A 9 -47.61 20.61 33.30
N ASP A 10 -48.25 19.68 34.02
CA ASP A 10 -49.70 19.52 34.23
C ASP A 10 -49.86 18.17 34.95
N LYS A 11 -50.38 18.04 36.17
CA LYS A 11 -51.46 18.79 36.81
C LYS A 11 -51.35 18.78 38.33
N GLU A 12 -51.84 19.88 38.88
CA GLU A 12 -52.06 20.23 40.28
C GLU A 12 -53.54 20.02 40.69
N VAL A 13 -53.83 20.31 41.97
CA VAL A 13 -55.10 20.75 42.59
C VAL A 13 -55.95 19.62 43.22
N ASN A 14 -56.46 19.66 44.47
CA ASN A 14 -56.71 20.64 45.55
C ASN A 14 -56.70 19.85 46.89
N GLY A 15 -56.59 20.34 48.12
CA GLY A 15 -56.93 21.64 48.72
C GLY A 15 -57.79 21.41 49.98
N GLY A 16 -57.34 21.94 51.13
CA GLY A 16 -58.10 22.26 52.37
C GLY A 16 -58.67 21.11 53.21
N ASP A 17 -58.88 21.20 54.53
CA ASP A 17 -58.61 22.22 55.54
C ASP A 17 -59.04 21.63 56.91
N ASN A 18 -58.25 21.91 57.97
CA ASN A 18 -58.65 22.26 59.36
C ASN A 18 -59.61 21.33 60.17
N VAL A 19 -59.47 21.04 61.47
CA VAL A 19 -59.03 21.80 62.66
C VAL A 19 -58.82 20.87 63.89
N ASP A 20 -57.95 21.31 64.80
CA ASP A 20 -57.97 21.22 66.28
C ASP A 20 -58.08 19.89 67.06
N ALA A 21 -57.07 19.64 67.91
CA ALA A 21 -57.24 19.54 69.38
C ALA A 21 -55.91 19.36 70.14
N LEU A 22 -55.83 20.05 71.28
CA LEU A 22 -54.72 20.21 72.23
C LEU A 22 -54.39 18.94 73.06
N ILE A 23 -53.17 18.87 73.62
CA ILE A 23 -52.85 18.71 75.08
C ILE A 23 -51.46 18.05 75.36
N LEU A 24 -50.52 18.90 75.82
CA LEU A 24 -49.60 18.88 76.98
C LEU A 24 -48.88 17.60 77.54
N LYS A 25 -47.53 17.61 77.39
CA LYS A 25 -46.38 17.40 78.35
C LYS A 25 -46.05 16.05 79.07
N SER A 26 -44.87 15.52 78.67
CA SER A 26 -43.66 15.18 79.48
C SER A 26 -43.60 13.85 80.32
N PRO A 27 -42.42 13.44 80.89
CA PRO A 27 -41.50 12.43 80.33
C PRO A 27 -41.10 11.28 81.32
N GLN A 28 -40.45 10.20 80.85
CA GLN A 28 -39.76 9.23 81.73
C GLN A 28 -38.43 8.68 81.15
N SER A 29 -37.52 8.36 82.07
CA SER A 29 -36.07 8.17 81.92
C SER A 29 -35.57 6.74 81.64
N GLN A 30 -34.51 6.68 80.81
CA GLN A 30 -33.28 5.86 80.87
C GLN A 30 -33.24 4.33 80.65
N ARG A 31 -32.33 3.91 79.75
CA ARG A 31 -31.35 2.82 79.96
C ARG A 31 -30.04 3.13 79.22
N PRO A 32 -28.85 2.79 79.75
CA PRO A 32 -27.55 3.20 79.20
C PRO A 32 -27.12 2.39 77.96
N SER A 33 -26.39 3.05 77.05
CA SER A 33 -25.93 2.55 75.75
C SER A 33 -24.64 1.71 75.85
N ARG A 34 -24.58 0.61 75.10
CA ARG A 34 -23.40 -0.26 74.94
C ARG A 34 -22.41 0.40 73.94
N PRO A 35 -21.08 0.33 74.14
CA PRO A 35 -20.13 0.97 73.24
C PRO A 35 -20.16 0.34 71.83
N PRO A 36 -19.88 1.14 70.78
CA PRO A 36 -19.98 0.70 69.39
C PRO A 36 -18.91 -0.34 69.04
N ARG A 37 -19.28 -1.31 68.22
CA ARG A 37 -18.36 -2.34 67.70
C ARG A 37 -17.44 -1.70 66.64
N PRO A 38 -16.12 -2.02 66.61
CA PRO A 38 -15.22 -1.44 65.61
C PRO A 38 -15.65 -1.83 64.18
N PRO A 39 -15.42 -0.95 63.18
CA PRO A 39 -15.80 -1.22 61.80
C PRO A 39 -15.02 -2.41 61.24
N GLN A 40 -15.73 -3.32 60.57
CA GLN A 40 -15.07 -4.43 59.87
C GLN A 40 -14.40 -3.93 58.58
N PRO A 41 -13.23 -4.47 58.21
CA PRO A 41 -12.58 -4.11 56.96
C PRO A 41 -13.45 -4.51 55.75
N PRO A 42 -13.39 -3.76 54.64
CA PRO A 42 -14.16 -4.07 53.44
C PRO A 42 -13.74 -5.43 52.87
N ARG A 43 -14.71 -6.24 52.46
CA ARG A 43 -14.44 -7.52 51.81
C ARG A 43 -13.72 -7.27 50.47
N PRO A 44 -12.71 -8.09 50.12
CA PRO A 44 -12.05 -7.98 48.83
C PRO A 44 -13.05 -8.21 47.68
N PRO A 45 -12.87 -7.53 46.53
CA PRO A 45 -13.73 -7.71 45.38
C PRO A 45 -13.64 -9.15 44.86
N GLN A 46 -14.79 -9.74 44.56
CA GLN A 46 -14.84 -11.08 43.96
C GLN A 46 -14.32 -11.02 42.52
N PRO A 47 -13.58 -12.05 42.05
CA PRO A 47 -13.14 -12.11 40.66
C PRO A 47 -14.35 -12.19 39.71
N PRO A 48 -14.23 -11.62 38.49
CA PRO A 48 -15.30 -11.66 37.50
C PRO A 48 -15.62 -13.11 37.11
N ARG A 49 -16.92 -13.41 36.97
CA ARG A 49 -17.34 -14.73 36.50
C ARG A 49 -16.86 -14.98 35.07
N PRO A 50 -16.39 -16.20 34.74
CA PRO A 50 -15.97 -16.51 33.39
C PRO A 50 -17.16 -16.39 32.41
N PRO A 51 -16.90 -15.99 31.16
CA PRO A 51 -17.94 -15.86 30.14
C PRO A 51 -18.57 -17.23 29.87
N GLN A 52 -19.90 -17.27 29.87
CA GLN A 52 -20.64 -18.48 29.52
C GLN A 52 -20.53 -18.75 28.01
N PRO A 53 -20.40 -20.01 27.59
CA PRO A 53 -20.38 -20.35 26.17
C PRO A 53 -21.71 -19.99 25.50
N PRO A 54 -21.70 -19.54 24.24
CA PRO A 54 -22.92 -19.20 23.53
C PRO A 54 -23.82 -20.44 23.39
N ARG A 55 -25.10 -20.29 23.72
CA ARG A 55 -26.08 -21.36 23.51
C ARG A 55 -26.18 -21.70 22.02
N PRO A 56 -26.23 -22.98 21.64
CA PRO A 56 -26.45 -23.37 20.25
C PRO A 56 -27.75 -22.75 19.74
N ARG A 57 -27.69 -22.04 18.61
CA ARG A 57 -28.90 -21.59 17.93
C ARG A 57 -29.58 -22.80 17.30
N PRO A 58 -30.91 -22.95 17.41
CA PRO A 58 -31.61 -24.01 16.70
C PRO A 58 -31.37 -23.88 15.19
N PRO A 59 -31.30 -25.00 14.46
CA PRO A 59 -31.09 -24.99 13.02
C PRO A 59 -32.21 -24.19 12.35
N ARG A 60 -31.85 -23.31 11.42
CA ARG A 60 -32.85 -22.62 10.61
C ARG A 60 -33.63 -23.66 9.79
N PRO A 61 -34.97 -23.55 9.72
CA PRO A 61 -35.74 -24.41 8.83
C PRO A 61 -35.24 -24.28 7.39
N PRO A 62 -35.30 -25.36 6.59
CA PRO A 62 -34.89 -25.32 5.20
C PRO A 62 -35.69 -24.25 4.46
N GLN A 63 -34.99 -23.34 3.78
CA GLN A 63 -35.64 -22.36 2.93
C GLN A 63 -36.23 -23.06 1.71
N PRO A 64 -37.43 -22.68 1.26
CA PRO A 64 -37.96 -23.18 0.00
C PRO A 64 -36.98 -22.88 -1.15
N PRO A 65 -36.92 -23.74 -2.18
CA PRO A 65 -36.07 -23.51 -3.32
C PRO A 65 -36.39 -22.14 -3.92
N ARG A 66 -35.35 -21.35 -4.19
CA ARG A 66 -35.53 -20.07 -4.87
C ARG A 66 -36.18 -20.35 -6.22
N PRO A 67 -37.22 -19.59 -6.61
CA PRO A 67 -37.77 -19.69 -7.94
C PRO A 67 -36.66 -19.48 -8.97
N PRO A 68 -36.71 -20.18 -10.12
CA PRO A 68 -35.73 -20.01 -11.17
C PRO A 68 -35.66 -18.54 -11.56
N GLN A 69 -34.45 -17.97 -11.49
CA GLN A 69 -34.25 -16.60 -11.95
C GLN A 69 -34.46 -16.57 -13.46
N PRO A 70 -35.15 -15.55 -14.00
CA PRO A 70 -35.21 -15.37 -15.43
C PRO A 70 -33.78 -15.29 -16.00
N PRO A 71 -33.56 -15.78 -17.24
CA PRO A 71 -32.26 -15.68 -17.88
C PRO A 71 -31.81 -14.22 -17.84
N ARG A 72 -30.55 -14.00 -17.41
CA ARG A 72 -29.97 -12.66 -17.44
C ARG A 72 -30.09 -12.14 -18.87
N PRO A 73 -30.54 -10.90 -19.07
CA PRO A 73 -30.52 -10.31 -20.40
C PRO A 73 -29.10 -10.42 -20.96
N PRO A 74 -28.94 -10.70 -22.27
CA PRO A 74 -27.62 -10.70 -22.88
C PRO A 74 -26.94 -9.37 -22.56
N HIS A 75 -25.71 -9.44 -22.04
CA HIS A 75 -24.91 -8.23 -21.88
C HIS A 75 -24.84 -7.56 -23.25
N PRO A 76 -25.05 -6.24 -23.34
CA PRO A 76 -24.80 -5.54 -24.59
C PRO A 76 -23.38 -5.90 -25.04
N PRO A 77 -23.15 -6.12 -26.35
CA PRO A 77 -21.81 -6.33 -26.85
C PRO A 77 -20.96 -5.20 -26.28
N ARG A 78 -19.84 -5.56 -25.63
CA ARG A 78 -18.89 -4.54 -25.18
C ARG A 78 -18.63 -3.65 -26.39
N PRO A 79 -18.84 -2.33 -26.30
CA PRO A 79 -18.54 -1.46 -27.43
C PRO A 79 -17.12 -1.78 -27.88
N PRO A 80 -16.84 -1.81 -29.20
CA PRO A 80 -15.48 -1.99 -29.68
C PRO A 80 -14.59 -1.06 -28.87
N MET A 81 -13.52 -1.60 -28.27
CA MET A 81 -12.62 -0.82 -27.42
C MET A 81 -12.07 0.32 -28.28
N GLU A 82 -12.67 1.50 -28.16
CA GLU A 82 -12.22 2.67 -28.87
C GLU A 82 -10.92 3.08 -28.20
N GLY A 83 -9.84 2.87 -28.95
CA GLY A 83 -8.50 3.02 -28.44
C GLY A 83 -7.60 3.63 -29.50
N MET A 84 -6.50 4.18 -29.03
CA MET A 84 -5.48 4.75 -29.88
C MET A 84 -4.12 4.16 -29.52
N TRP A 85 -3.24 4.13 -30.51
CA TRP A 85 -1.84 3.81 -30.29
C TRP A 85 -1.08 5.06 -29.89
N ILE A 86 -0.29 4.93 -28.83
CA ILE A 86 0.82 5.84 -28.54
C ILE A 86 2.11 5.05 -28.76
N SER A 87 3.08 5.71 -29.40
CA SER A 87 4.34 5.06 -29.79
C SER A 87 5.55 5.76 -29.25
N ASN A 88 6.60 4.98 -28.98
CA ASN A 88 7.85 5.45 -28.39
C ASN A 88 7.64 6.28 -27.12
N ALA A 89 6.65 5.89 -26.30
CA ALA A 89 6.33 6.57 -25.06
C ALA A 89 7.35 6.17 -23.98
N VAL A 90 7.92 7.14 -23.28
CA VAL A 90 8.85 6.89 -22.18
C VAL A 90 8.09 6.91 -20.86
N ILE A 91 8.27 5.89 -20.03
CA ILE A 91 7.73 5.89 -18.67
C ILE A 91 8.60 6.80 -17.80
N GLU A 92 8.03 7.89 -17.27
CA GLU A 92 8.75 8.84 -16.40
C GLU A 92 8.48 8.59 -14.92
N GLU A 93 7.33 8.03 -14.58
CA GLU A 93 6.91 7.79 -13.20
C GLU A 93 6.08 6.51 -13.11
N ILE A 94 6.23 5.79 -12.00
CA ILE A 94 5.38 4.66 -11.64
C ILE A 94 4.93 4.80 -10.20
N THR A 95 3.61 4.81 -10.00
CA THR A 95 2.99 4.69 -8.69
C THR A 95 2.35 3.31 -8.55
N ASN A 96 2.65 2.61 -7.47
CA ASN A 96 2.00 1.33 -7.17
C ASN A 96 0.58 1.56 -6.65
N GLU A 97 -0.38 0.81 -7.21
CA GLU A 97 -1.76 0.80 -6.75
C GLU A 97 -2.17 -0.60 -6.28
N ARG A 98 -3.36 -0.71 -5.67
CA ARG A 98 -3.89 -1.98 -5.15
C ARG A 98 -4.00 -3.05 -6.26
N ASP A 99 -4.48 -2.64 -7.43
CA ASP A 99 -4.84 -3.54 -8.53
C ASP A 99 -3.90 -3.46 -9.75
N GLY A 100 -2.77 -2.75 -9.60
CA GLY A 100 -1.81 -2.58 -10.69
C GLY A 100 -0.84 -1.44 -10.43
N VAL A 101 -0.53 -0.68 -11.48
CA VAL A 101 0.32 0.51 -11.41
C VAL A 101 -0.31 1.65 -12.19
N LEU A 102 0.00 2.87 -11.77
CA LEU A 102 -0.29 4.09 -12.49
C LEU A 102 1.02 4.61 -13.07
N ALA A 103 1.18 4.52 -14.38
CA ALA A 103 2.41 4.90 -15.08
C ALA A 103 2.24 6.23 -15.80
N THR A 104 3.04 7.24 -15.47
CA THR A 104 3.07 8.51 -16.21
C THR A 104 4.01 8.32 -17.40
N VAL A 105 3.52 8.56 -18.61
CA VAL A 105 4.31 8.42 -19.84
C VAL A 105 4.33 9.70 -20.65
N VAL A 106 5.47 9.97 -21.28
CA VAL A 106 5.66 11.06 -22.23
C VAL A 106 5.83 10.48 -23.63
N TYR A 107 5.04 10.99 -24.57
CA TYR A 107 5.07 10.53 -25.96
C TYR A 107 4.87 11.69 -26.93
N ARG A 108 5.09 11.41 -28.20
CA ARG A 108 4.96 12.40 -29.28
C ARG A 108 4.09 11.80 -30.38
N GLU A 109 3.04 12.52 -30.79
CA GLU A 109 2.11 12.02 -31.82
C GLU A 109 2.74 11.97 -33.22
N ARG A 110 3.65 12.91 -33.51
CA ARG A 110 4.36 12.98 -34.80
C ARG A 110 5.81 13.38 -34.59
N PRO A 111 6.73 12.97 -35.49
CA PRO A 111 8.07 13.52 -35.49
C PRO A 111 8.01 15.05 -35.49
N ARG A 112 8.70 15.69 -34.52
CA ARG A 112 8.71 17.15 -34.27
C ARG A 112 7.44 17.79 -33.67
N SER A 113 6.42 17.03 -33.26
CA SER A 113 5.33 17.62 -32.47
C SER A 113 5.77 17.89 -31.02
N ALA A 114 4.99 18.68 -30.28
CA ALA A 114 5.16 18.81 -28.84
C ALA A 114 4.99 17.45 -28.15
N GLU A 115 5.69 17.29 -27.03
CA GLU A 115 5.52 16.15 -26.14
C GLU A 115 4.18 16.26 -25.42
N LYS A 116 3.53 15.10 -25.26
CA LYS A 116 2.28 14.94 -24.53
C LYS A 116 2.51 13.96 -23.40
N THR A 117 1.91 14.27 -22.26
CA THR A 117 1.95 13.41 -21.08
C THR A 117 0.58 12.77 -20.86
N VAL A 118 0.55 11.49 -20.54
CA VAL A 118 -0.67 10.77 -20.15
C VAL A 118 -0.35 9.81 -19.00
N ARG A 119 -1.29 9.63 -18.08
CA ARG A 119 -1.19 8.63 -17.01
C ARG A 119 -1.94 7.38 -17.41
N LEU A 120 -1.23 6.26 -17.48
CA LEU A 120 -1.77 4.96 -17.86
C LEU A 120 -2.20 4.21 -16.60
N VAL A 121 -3.48 3.89 -16.51
CA VAL A 121 -4.01 2.95 -15.52
C VAL A 121 -3.74 1.54 -16.04
N VAL A 122 -2.71 0.90 -15.48
CA VAL A 122 -2.25 -0.43 -15.87
C VAL A 122 -2.70 -1.43 -14.83
N THR A 123 -3.57 -2.36 -15.23
CA THR A 123 -4.18 -3.34 -14.31
C THR A 123 -3.78 -4.76 -14.70
N ARG A 124 -4.25 -5.76 -13.95
CA ARG A 124 -4.06 -7.18 -14.30
C ARG A 124 -4.68 -7.57 -15.65
N ASP A 125 -5.68 -6.81 -16.11
CA ASP A 125 -6.33 -7.02 -17.40
C ASP A 125 -5.53 -6.44 -18.57
N THR A 126 -4.55 -5.57 -18.29
CA THR A 126 -3.67 -5.02 -19.32
C THR A 126 -2.72 -6.11 -19.81
N ARG A 127 -2.65 -6.31 -21.13
CA ARG A 127 -1.69 -7.25 -21.74
C ARG A 127 -0.35 -6.55 -21.92
N ILE A 128 0.66 -7.00 -21.17
CA ILE A 128 1.99 -6.38 -21.17
C ILE A 128 3.00 -7.40 -21.69
N PHE A 129 3.83 -6.99 -22.64
CA PHE A 129 4.86 -7.83 -23.23
C PHE A 129 6.22 -7.16 -23.15
N ASP A 130 7.25 -7.94 -22.82
CA ASP A 130 8.64 -7.51 -22.91
C ASP A 130 9.13 -7.44 -24.37
N VAL A 131 10.36 -6.98 -24.56
CA VAL A 131 11.04 -6.90 -25.87
C VAL A 131 11.09 -8.25 -26.62
N ASN A 132 11.03 -9.36 -25.89
CA ASN A 132 11.03 -10.73 -26.43
C ASN A 132 9.62 -11.32 -26.55
N ARG A 133 8.57 -10.49 -26.46
CA ARG A 133 7.15 -10.88 -26.49
C ARG A 133 6.71 -11.80 -25.34
N ARG A 134 7.48 -11.86 -24.25
CA ARG A 134 7.07 -12.61 -23.04
C ARG A 134 6.17 -11.74 -22.19
N ARG A 135 5.18 -12.36 -21.55
CA ARG A 135 4.21 -11.65 -20.71
C ARG A 135 4.89 -11.08 -19.46
N LEU A 136 4.61 -9.81 -19.15
CA LEU A 136 5.03 -9.12 -17.93
C LEU A 136 3.83 -8.85 -17.00
N ASN A 137 4.10 -8.71 -15.71
CA ASN A 137 3.14 -8.15 -14.77
C ASN A 137 3.21 -6.61 -14.78
N PRO A 138 2.14 -5.91 -14.40
CA PRO A 138 2.16 -4.45 -14.26
C PRO A 138 3.29 -3.91 -13.36
N ARG A 139 3.68 -4.67 -12.33
CA ARG A 139 4.75 -4.30 -11.39
C ARG A 139 6.16 -4.50 -11.95
N ASP A 140 6.28 -5.16 -13.09
CA ASP A 140 7.55 -5.34 -13.78
C ASP A 140 7.83 -4.17 -14.76
N LEU A 141 6.88 -3.24 -14.91
CA LEU A 141 7.13 -1.98 -15.60
C LEU A 141 8.04 -1.11 -14.73
N GLU A 142 8.98 -0.41 -15.38
CA GLU A 142 9.97 0.42 -14.72
C GLU A 142 10.04 1.80 -15.39
N VAL A 143 10.40 2.81 -14.59
CA VAL A 143 10.74 4.14 -15.11
C VAL A 143 11.92 4.02 -16.07
N GLY A 144 11.84 4.71 -17.21
CA GLY A 144 12.82 4.70 -18.30
C GLY A 144 12.52 3.69 -19.41
N MET A 145 11.57 2.78 -19.22
CA MET A 145 11.14 1.89 -20.31
C MET A 145 10.50 2.70 -21.45
N VAL A 146 10.86 2.35 -22.69
CA VAL A 146 10.19 2.85 -23.90
C VAL A 146 9.14 1.84 -24.32
N ILE A 147 7.91 2.30 -24.47
CA ILE A 147 6.76 1.45 -24.76
C ILE A 147 5.97 1.95 -25.98
N ASP A 148 5.38 0.99 -26.70
CA ASP A 148 4.19 1.23 -27.50
C ASP A 148 2.99 0.79 -26.67
N ALA A 149 1.92 1.56 -26.66
CA ALA A 149 0.72 1.19 -25.91
C ALA A 149 -0.56 1.45 -26.70
N PHE A 150 -1.50 0.51 -26.59
CA PHE A 150 -2.87 0.70 -27.04
C PHE A 150 -3.73 1.10 -25.83
N ILE A 151 -4.27 2.31 -25.87
CA ILE A 151 -4.91 2.96 -24.72
C ILE A 151 -6.33 3.41 -25.06
N SER A 152 -7.18 3.53 -24.05
CA SER A 152 -8.55 4.06 -24.17
C SER A 152 -8.55 5.51 -24.63
N THR A 153 -9.37 5.85 -25.63
CA THR A 153 -9.63 7.25 -26.02
C THR A 153 -10.51 7.97 -25.01
N ALA A 154 -11.27 7.24 -24.18
CA ALA A 154 -11.99 7.80 -23.05
C ALA A 154 -10.98 8.16 -21.93
N MET A 155 -10.54 9.42 -21.92
CA MET A 155 -9.58 9.97 -20.96
C MET A 155 -10.27 10.84 -19.90
N THR A 156 -9.67 10.93 -18.72
CA THR A 156 -10.11 11.87 -17.68
C THR A 156 -9.76 13.32 -18.08
N ARG A 157 -10.47 14.29 -17.48
CA ARG A 157 -10.19 15.73 -17.65
C ARG A 157 -9.09 16.26 -16.70
N SER A 158 -8.25 15.38 -16.15
CA SER A 158 -7.15 15.78 -15.26
C SER A 158 -5.92 16.24 -16.05
N ILE A 159 -4.94 16.80 -15.35
CA ILE A 159 -3.62 17.14 -15.92
C ILE A 159 -2.54 16.40 -15.10
N PRO A 160 -1.82 15.44 -15.68
CA PRO A 160 -2.05 14.84 -17.01
C PRO A 160 -3.40 14.09 -17.08
N PRO A 161 -3.98 13.91 -18.29
CA PRO A 161 -5.15 13.06 -18.48
C PRO A 161 -4.80 11.61 -18.14
N GLN A 162 -5.77 10.85 -17.63
CA GLN A 162 -5.61 9.43 -17.33
C GLN A 162 -6.40 8.58 -18.32
N ALA A 163 -5.82 7.46 -18.74
CA ALA A 163 -6.43 6.52 -19.66
C ALA A 163 -6.16 5.07 -19.22
N ARG A 164 -7.10 4.17 -19.49
CA ARG A 164 -6.85 2.73 -19.33
C ARG A 164 -5.89 2.24 -20.41
N ALA A 165 -4.90 1.44 -20.03
CA ALA A 165 -4.06 0.72 -20.98
C ALA A 165 -4.66 -0.66 -21.29
N PHE A 166 -4.88 -0.95 -22.56
CA PHE A 166 -5.33 -2.26 -23.03
C PHE A 166 -4.14 -3.18 -23.31
N GLU A 167 -3.15 -2.66 -24.03
CA GLU A 167 -1.92 -3.37 -24.37
C GLU A 167 -0.70 -2.47 -24.18
N ILE A 168 0.41 -3.06 -23.74
CA ILE A 168 1.70 -2.41 -23.62
C ILE A 168 2.77 -3.35 -24.19
N PHE A 169 3.60 -2.82 -25.08
CA PHE A 169 4.76 -3.49 -25.63
C PHE A 169 5.99 -2.70 -25.26
N VAL A 170 6.89 -3.30 -24.47
CA VAL A 170 8.19 -2.70 -24.20
C VAL A 170 9.03 -2.82 -25.46
N ILE A 171 9.34 -1.71 -26.11
CA ILE A 171 10.14 -1.63 -27.34
C ILE A 171 11.62 -1.62 -26.98
N GLU A 172 11.95 -0.83 -25.96
CA GLU A 172 13.30 -0.69 -25.47
C GLU A 172 13.27 -0.69 -23.95
N ARG A 173 13.89 -1.71 -23.36
CA ARG A 173 14.25 -1.66 -21.96
C ARG A 173 15.55 -0.87 -21.88
N ARG A 174 15.48 0.46 -22.06
CA ARG A 174 16.57 1.31 -21.58
C ARG A 174 16.52 1.21 -20.07
N VAL A 175 17.14 0.17 -19.51
CA VAL A 175 17.48 0.25 -18.11
C VAL A 175 18.44 1.42 -18.06
N SER A 176 17.96 2.58 -17.61
CA SER A 176 18.82 3.75 -17.52
C SER A 176 19.99 3.34 -16.64
N ARG A 177 21.19 3.50 -17.19
CA ARG A 177 22.42 3.03 -16.56
C ARG A 177 23.09 4.19 -15.89
N GLN A 178 23.52 3.98 -14.67
CA GLN A 178 24.32 4.92 -13.92
C GLN A 178 25.64 4.26 -13.58
N GLU A 179 26.70 5.07 -13.49
CA GLU A 179 27.98 4.62 -12.99
C GLU A 179 28.18 5.04 -11.54
N THR A 180 28.57 4.09 -10.71
CA THR A 180 29.06 4.35 -9.36
C THR A 180 30.51 3.88 -9.26
N VAL A 181 31.38 4.75 -8.75
CA VAL A 181 32.75 4.39 -8.40
C VAL A 181 32.86 4.20 -6.90
N GLY A 182 33.38 3.05 -6.47
CA GLY A 182 33.51 2.72 -5.05
C GLY A 182 34.56 1.67 -4.78
N ARG A 183 34.80 1.40 -3.49
CA ARG A 183 35.60 0.25 -3.04
C ARG A 183 34.69 -0.89 -2.65
N ILE A 184 35.05 -2.10 -3.08
CA ILE A 184 34.39 -3.33 -2.62
C ILE A 184 34.71 -3.49 -1.13
N ILE A 185 33.67 -3.60 -0.30
CA ILE A 185 33.81 -3.92 1.12
C ILE A 185 33.42 -5.38 1.40
N GLN A 186 32.61 -6.00 0.53
CA GLN A 186 32.25 -7.41 0.61
C GLN A 186 31.99 -8.00 -0.77
N VAL A 187 32.38 -9.26 -0.96
CA VAL A 187 31.98 -10.11 -2.09
C VAL A 187 31.31 -11.34 -1.52
N ASN A 188 30.15 -11.72 -2.08
CA ASN A 188 29.48 -12.96 -1.73
C ASN A 188 29.16 -13.72 -3.03
N THR A 189 29.92 -14.80 -3.26
CA THR A 189 29.80 -15.66 -4.44
C THR A 189 28.65 -16.67 -4.33
N ARG A 190 28.09 -16.89 -3.14
CA ARG A 190 26.94 -17.78 -2.94
C ARG A 190 25.64 -17.07 -3.32
N ASP A 191 25.47 -15.85 -2.85
CA ASP A 191 24.28 -15.03 -3.08
C ASP A 191 24.45 -14.07 -4.28
N ASN A 192 25.57 -14.20 -5.01
CA ASN A 192 25.93 -13.41 -6.19
C ASN A 192 25.76 -11.90 -6.02
N PHE A 193 26.49 -11.30 -5.09
CA PHE A 193 26.50 -9.85 -4.95
C PHE A 193 27.87 -9.30 -4.51
N ILE A 194 28.08 -8.01 -4.78
CA ILE A 194 29.13 -7.21 -4.14
C ILE A 194 28.50 -6.08 -3.33
N LEU A 195 29.16 -5.67 -2.27
CA LEU A 195 28.82 -4.48 -1.49
C LEU A 195 29.92 -3.45 -1.68
N THR A 196 29.55 -2.24 -2.07
CA THR A 196 30.51 -1.16 -2.34
C THR A 196 30.26 0.03 -1.44
N LEU A 197 31.36 0.68 -1.03
CA LEU A 197 31.37 1.97 -0.36
C LEU A 197 31.82 3.05 -1.37
N SER A 198 31.01 4.08 -1.57
CA SER A 198 31.30 5.25 -2.41
C SER A 198 31.10 6.57 -1.64
N GLY A 199 31.84 7.61 -2.01
CA GLY A 199 31.71 8.95 -1.43
C GLY A 199 31.90 9.00 0.10
N SER A 200 31.07 9.80 0.78
CA SER A 200 31.17 10.10 2.21
C SER A 200 30.57 9.06 3.17
N ASN A 201 29.84 8.06 2.67
CA ASN A 201 29.43 6.80 3.34
C ASN A 201 28.29 6.09 2.58
N ASN A 202 28.22 6.23 1.25
CA ASN A 202 27.13 5.62 0.49
C ASN A 202 27.46 4.14 0.26
N ILE A 203 26.66 3.24 0.85
CA ILE A 203 26.81 1.80 0.72
C ILE A 203 25.73 1.28 -0.21
N ILE A 204 26.12 0.62 -1.29
CA ILE A 204 25.20 0.02 -2.26
C ILE A 204 25.53 -1.45 -2.42
N ARG A 205 24.49 -2.29 -2.47
CA ARG A 205 24.60 -3.70 -2.87
C ARG A 205 24.32 -3.84 -4.36
N PHE A 206 25.27 -4.42 -5.08
CA PHE A 206 25.10 -4.75 -6.48
C PHE A 206 24.91 -6.25 -6.63
N ASN A 207 23.72 -6.64 -7.07
CA ASN A 207 23.41 -8.01 -7.44
C ASN A 207 24.07 -8.32 -8.79
N VAL A 208 24.72 -9.47 -8.86
CA VAL A 208 25.49 -9.95 -10.02
C VAL A 208 24.70 -11.08 -10.66
N GLY A 209 24.26 -10.88 -11.89
CA GLY A 209 23.53 -11.88 -12.66
C GLY A 209 24.40 -12.60 -13.70
N PRO A 210 23.82 -13.58 -14.42
CA PRO A 210 24.49 -14.27 -15.53
C PRO A 210 24.98 -13.33 -16.64
N GLU A 211 24.28 -12.20 -16.84
CA GLU A 211 24.58 -11.19 -17.86
C GLU A 211 25.56 -10.12 -17.35
N THR A 212 25.95 -10.13 -16.07
CA THR A 212 26.90 -9.15 -15.53
C THR A 212 28.29 -9.41 -16.09
N VAL A 213 28.87 -8.39 -16.74
CA VAL A 213 30.24 -8.46 -17.25
C VAL A 213 31.20 -7.96 -16.17
N ILE A 214 32.11 -8.81 -15.72
CA ILE A 214 33.13 -8.44 -14.74
C ILE A 214 34.49 -8.38 -15.44
N LEU A 215 35.19 -7.26 -15.29
CA LEU A 215 36.41 -6.95 -16.01
C LEU A 215 37.53 -6.60 -15.03
N ASP A 216 38.73 -7.14 -15.27
CA ASP A 216 39.94 -6.76 -14.54
C ASP A 216 40.47 -5.40 -14.98
N LEU A 217 41.54 -4.92 -14.34
CA LEU A 217 42.21 -3.64 -14.65
C LEU A 217 42.61 -3.44 -16.12
N PHE A 218 42.73 -4.51 -16.90
CA PHE A 218 43.12 -4.49 -18.31
C PHE A 218 41.92 -4.73 -19.26
N GLY A 219 40.69 -4.77 -18.73
CA GLY A 219 39.47 -5.00 -19.51
C GLY A 219 39.23 -6.47 -19.88
N ARG A 220 39.94 -7.42 -19.24
CA ARG A 220 39.74 -8.86 -19.49
C ARG A 220 38.64 -9.39 -18.60
N ARG A 221 37.79 -10.27 -19.16
CA ARG A 221 36.71 -10.90 -18.38
C ARG A 221 37.26 -11.77 -17.26
N ILE A 222 36.76 -11.55 -16.05
CA ILE A 222 37.05 -12.32 -14.84
C ILE A 222 35.75 -12.80 -14.18
N ARG A 223 35.86 -13.64 -13.17
CA ARG A 223 34.72 -14.18 -12.41
C ARG A 223 34.44 -13.34 -11.17
N LEU A 224 33.24 -13.47 -10.61
CA LEU A 224 32.90 -12.85 -9.31
C LEU A 224 33.85 -13.32 -8.20
N SER A 225 34.32 -14.57 -8.25
CA SER A 225 35.29 -15.13 -7.31
C SER A 225 36.66 -14.47 -7.36
N ASP A 226 36.98 -13.74 -8.43
CA ASP A 226 38.27 -13.08 -8.61
C ASP A 226 38.25 -11.65 -8.03
N LEU A 227 37.06 -11.15 -7.65
CA LEU A 227 36.90 -9.91 -6.90
C LEU A 227 37.14 -10.15 -5.41
N PHE A 228 37.75 -9.18 -4.73
CA PHE A 228 37.97 -9.21 -3.30
C PHE A 228 37.81 -7.82 -2.68
N SER A 229 37.57 -7.79 -1.36
CA SER A 229 37.44 -6.54 -0.61
C SER A 229 38.70 -5.67 -0.73
N GLY A 230 38.51 -4.36 -0.88
CA GLY A 230 39.57 -3.38 -1.09
C GLY A 230 39.75 -2.93 -2.54
N LEU A 231 39.33 -3.75 -3.52
CA LEU A 231 39.38 -3.37 -4.93
C LEU A 231 38.52 -2.14 -5.20
N ARG A 232 39.05 -1.22 -6.01
CA ARG A 232 38.30 -0.09 -6.52
C ARG A 232 37.62 -0.50 -7.83
N VAL A 233 36.33 -0.24 -7.93
CA VAL A 233 35.53 -0.62 -9.09
C VAL A 233 34.69 0.54 -9.58
N ARG A 234 34.48 0.59 -10.90
CA ARG A 234 33.40 1.32 -11.56
C ARG A 234 32.31 0.31 -11.85
N VAL A 235 31.12 0.56 -11.33
CA VAL A 235 29.95 -0.29 -11.54
C VAL A 235 28.95 0.47 -12.41
N GLU A 236 28.67 -0.06 -13.59
CA GLU A 236 27.54 0.36 -14.42
C GLU A 236 26.32 -0.44 -13.97
N HIS A 237 25.28 0.23 -13.49
CA HIS A 237 24.14 -0.42 -12.84
C HIS A 237 22.82 0.25 -13.21
N ALA A 238 21.71 -0.41 -12.89
CA ALA A 238 20.39 0.17 -13.09
C ALA A 238 20.17 1.40 -12.19
N THR A 239 19.46 2.40 -12.69
CA THR A 239 19.07 3.58 -11.88
C THR A 239 18.03 3.23 -10.80
N PHE A 240 17.25 2.17 -10.97
CA PHE A 240 16.32 1.71 -9.94
C PHE A 240 17.05 0.97 -8.82
N MET A 241 16.68 1.24 -7.57
CA MET A 241 17.23 0.58 -6.39
C MET A 241 16.12 0.19 -5.43
N THR A 242 16.35 -0.82 -4.59
CA THR A 242 15.45 -1.18 -3.49
C THR A 242 15.48 -0.12 -2.39
N ALA A 243 14.36 0.07 -1.69
CA ALA A 243 14.27 0.97 -0.53
C ALA A 243 14.90 0.38 0.76
N SER A 244 15.73 -0.66 0.65
CA SER A 244 16.38 -1.31 1.80
C SER A 244 17.61 -0.53 2.27
N ILE A 245 18.14 -0.89 3.44
CA ILE A 245 19.43 -0.38 3.94
C ILE A 245 20.40 -1.57 4.06
N PRO A 246 21.48 -1.62 3.25
CA PRO A 246 21.78 -0.71 2.15
C PRO A 246 20.82 -0.88 0.94
N PRO A 247 20.68 0.15 0.09
CA PRO A 247 19.96 0.04 -1.18
C PRO A 247 20.63 -0.99 -2.09
N GLN A 248 19.83 -1.67 -2.90
CA GLN A 248 20.28 -2.76 -3.76
C GLN A 248 19.85 -2.53 -5.21
N THR A 249 20.70 -2.89 -6.17
CA THR A 249 20.38 -2.80 -7.61
C THR A 249 21.15 -3.85 -8.42
N PHE A 250 20.83 -3.97 -9.70
CA PHE A 250 21.49 -4.89 -10.62
C PHE A 250 22.72 -4.24 -11.27
N ALA A 251 23.86 -4.94 -11.28
CA ALA A 251 25.05 -4.52 -12.00
C ALA A 251 25.09 -5.09 -13.43
N PHE A 252 25.29 -4.22 -14.41
CA PHE A 252 25.54 -4.60 -15.80
C PHE A 252 27.03 -4.87 -16.03
N VAL A 253 27.88 -3.95 -15.58
CA VAL A 253 29.33 -4.06 -15.74
C VAL A 253 30.01 -3.72 -14.42
N ILE A 254 30.97 -4.55 -14.01
CA ILE A 254 31.86 -4.28 -12.89
C ILE A 254 33.28 -4.24 -13.44
N GLN A 255 33.89 -3.06 -13.48
CA GLN A 255 35.23 -2.83 -14.00
C GLN A 255 36.17 -2.49 -12.85
N VAL A 256 37.21 -3.30 -12.64
CA VAL A 256 38.29 -2.97 -11.70
C VAL A 256 39.07 -1.78 -12.25
N ILE A 257 39.30 -0.77 -11.42
CA ILE A 257 40.02 0.46 -11.78
C ILE A 257 41.14 0.73 -10.78
N ARG A 258 42.05 1.64 -11.15
CA ARG A 258 43.09 2.16 -10.24
C ARG A 258 42.50 3.05 -9.14
#